data_AF-A0A3M0LYX9-F1
#
_entry.id   AF-A0A3M0LYX9-F1
#
_cell.length_a   1.000
_cell.length_b   1.000
_cell.length_c   1.000
_cell.angle_alpha   90.00
_cell.angle_beta   90.00
_cell.angle_gamma   90.00
#
_symmetry.space_group_name_H-M   'P 1'
#
loop_
_entity.id
_entity.type
_entity.pdbx_description
1 polymer ?
#
loop_
_entity_poly.entity_id
_entity_poly.type
_entity_poly.pdbx_seq_one_letter_code
_entity_poly.pdbx_strand_id
1 'polypeptide(L)'
;MKIYNTLTKTKEEFRPITPGQITMYVCGPTVYNYIHIGNARSVIAFDTIRRYFEYKGYQVNYVSNFTDVDDKMIDEARAEEITVPELAERYIQAYCEDIQALNVEKATMNPLATNEIPAIIDFIKKLIKRGYAYESSGDVYYRTRKFKHYGELSNQNIAELEAGASEHVNQEEQQRKEDPIDFALWKKQKLPDEIAWESPWGKGRPGWHIECSVMSTKYLGETIDIHGGGQDLEFPHHENEIAQSEAATGKKFVHYWMHNGFVTVGADQEKMSKSLHNFVTVHDLLKTTNPQVLRFFMASVHYRRPINYSDNNLAQAKNILNRFKNTLINIAYRLNDQTNSMASSILVAKIAQTEDQFTEAMDDDLNVQNALAAIYDLLPEINANVASAFADKDALNRAQQLLITWLGIFGIDAQKLTTSVRRKSDDEISNLIQEREKARASKDWAKSDAIRAQLKKMGVMLEDTPQGTRWIRD
;
A
#
# COMPACT_ATOMS: atom_id res chain seq x y z
N MET A 1 -20.16 -0.96 7.17
CA MET A 1 -18.83 -0.39 7.39
C MET A 1 -18.84 1.08 7.02
N LYS A 2 -18.07 1.89 7.74
CA LYS A 2 -17.88 3.31 7.50
C LYS A 2 -16.50 3.59 6.94
N ILE A 3 -16.40 4.58 6.06
CA ILE A 3 -15.14 5.03 5.44
C ILE A 3 -15.07 6.53 5.54
N TYR A 4 -13.89 7.05 5.89
CA TYR A 4 -13.67 8.49 5.85
C TYR A 4 -13.59 8.98 4.41
N ASN A 5 -14.46 9.92 4.07
CA ASN A 5 -14.48 10.56 2.77
C ASN A 5 -13.78 11.92 2.86
N THR A 6 -12.67 12.10 2.14
CA THR A 6 -11.93 13.38 2.14
C THR A 6 -12.84 14.54 1.73
N LEU A 7 -13.75 14.33 0.79
CA LEU A 7 -14.65 15.38 0.28
C LEU A 7 -15.58 15.94 1.37
N THR A 8 -16.12 15.09 2.26
CA THR A 8 -17.04 15.54 3.33
C THR A 8 -16.34 15.71 4.67
N LYS A 9 -15.11 15.21 4.79
CA LYS A 9 -14.31 15.17 6.02
C LYS A 9 -15.00 14.43 7.17
N THR A 10 -15.82 13.44 6.83
CA THR A 10 -16.53 12.62 7.82
C THR A 10 -16.45 11.14 7.47
N LYS A 11 -16.67 10.28 8.47
CA LYS A 11 -16.88 8.85 8.24
C LYS A 11 -18.31 8.63 7.77
N GLU A 12 -18.47 8.13 6.55
CA GLU A 12 -19.75 7.85 5.91
C GLU A 12 -20.01 6.35 5.83
N GLU A 13 -21.27 5.93 5.87
CA GLU A 13 -21.63 4.55 5.54
C GLU A 13 -21.23 4.24 4.09
N PHE A 14 -20.44 3.20 3.89
CA PHE A 14 -20.04 2.76 2.55
C PHE A 14 -21.21 2.07 1.85
N ARG A 15 -21.56 2.57 0.66
CA ARG A 15 -22.60 2.01 -0.20
C ARG A 15 -22.10 1.98 -1.63
N PRO A 16 -21.84 0.79 -2.21
CA PRO A 16 -21.41 0.73 -3.59
C PRO A 16 -22.55 1.12 -4.54
N ILE A 17 -22.19 1.67 -5.70
CA ILE A 17 -23.07 1.99 -6.82
C ILE A 17 -23.80 0.72 -7.28
N THR A 18 -23.06 -0.38 -7.42
CA THR A 18 -23.62 -1.70 -7.77
C THR A 18 -23.51 -2.63 -6.55
N PRO A 19 -24.62 -3.19 -6.03
CA PRO A 19 -24.57 -4.10 -4.89
C PRO A 19 -23.57 -5.25 -5.10
N GLY A 20 -22.65 -5.42 -4.16
CA GLY A 20 -21.63 -6.47 -4.18
C GLY A 20 -20.40 -6.20 -5.06
N GLN A 21 -20.35 -5.09 -5.80
CA GLN A 21 -19.21 -4.73 -6.66
C GLN A 21 -18.65 -3.35 -6.27
N ILE A 22 -17.34 -3.16 -6.40
CA ILE A 22 -16.66 -1.90 -6.09
C ILE A 22 -15.76 -1.52 -7.27
N THR A 23 -15.95 -0.32 -7.80
CA THR A 23 -15.03 0.33 -8.73
C THR A 23 -14.05 1.20 -7.96
N MET A 24 -12.77 0.85 -8.02
CA MET A 24 -11.72 1.52 -7.25
C MET A 24 -10.60 1.98 -8.19
N TYR A 25 -10.36 3.29 -8.25
CA TYR A 25 -9.20 3.86 -8.94
C TYR A 25 -8.19 4.37 -7.91
N VAL A 26 -6.91 4.05 -8.06
CA VAL A 26 -5.84 4.64 -7.25
C VAL A 26 -4.71 5.10 -8.15
N CYS A 27 -4.38 6.38 -8.10
CA CYS A 27 -3.30 6.96 -8.87
C CYS A 27 -1.98 6.21 -8.63
N GLY A 28 -1.40 5.69 -9.72
CA GLY A 28 -0.14 4.95 -9.66
C GLY A 28 1.10 5.83 -9.84
N PRO A 29 2.29 5.22 -9.95
CA PRO A 29 3.54 5.97 -9.96
C PRO A 29 3.86 6.55 -11.35
N THR A 30 4.66 7.61 -11.36
CA THR A 30 5.43 8.04 -12.53
C THR A 30 6.68 7.17 -12.64
N VAL A 31 6.86 6.48 -13.76
CA VAL A 31 7.86 5.40 -13.91
C VAL A 31 9.20 5.90 -14.45
N TYR A 32 9.82 6.84 -13.72
CA TYR A 32 11.14 7.40 -14.04
C TYR A 32 12.26 6.96 -13.08
N ASN A 33 11.91 6.24 -12.01
CA ASN A 33 12.86 5.74 -11.02
C ASN A 33 12.26 4.57 -10.23
N TYR A 34 13.07 3.91 -9.39
CA TYR A 34 12.59 2.97 -8.37
C TYR A 34 11.65 3.68 -7.39
N ILE A 35 10.61 2.96 -6.96
CA ILE A 35 9.70 3.49 -5.95
C ILE A 35 10.37 3.60 -4.58
N HIS A 36 10.03 4.65 -3.86
CA HIS A 36 10.42 4.83 -2.47
C HIS A 36 9.34 4.32 -1.52
N ILE A 37 9.70 4.20 -0.24
CA ILE A 37 8.79 3.74 0.82
C ILE A 37 7.53 4.61 0.95
N GLY A 38 7.60 5.88 0.50
CA GLY A 38 6.45 6.77 0.38
C GLY A 38 5.44 6.32 -0.67
N ASN A 39 5.88 5.90 -1.86
CA ASN A 39 4.97 5.33 -2.85
C ASN A 39 4.43 3.98 -2.38
N ALA A 40 5.29 3.14 -1.79
CA ALA A 40 4.90 1.83 -1.26
C ALA A 40 3.82 1.93 -0.18
N ARG A 41 3.81 3.00 0.62
CA ARG A 41 2.76 3.26 1.62
C ARG A 41 1.37 3.35 0.98
N SER A 42 1.23 4.08 -0.12
CA SER A 42 -0.04 4.16 -0.85
C SER A 42 -0.45 2.77 -1.35
N VAL A 43 0.45 2.09 -2.06
CA VAL A 43 0.20 0.76 -2.63
C VAL A 43 -0.23 -0.24 -1.55
N ILE A 44 0.48 -0.29 -0.42
CA ILE A 44 0.18 -1.21 0.69
C ILE A 44 -1.14 -0.85 1.39
N ALA A 45 -1.43 0.44 1.57
CA ALA A 45 -2.69 0.89 2.16
C ALA A 45 -3.88 0.44 1.32
N PHE A 46 -3.86 0.73 0.02
CA PHE A 46 -4.97 0.39 -0.87
C PHE A 46 -5.09 -1.11 -1.14
N ASP A 47 -3.99 -1.86 -1.14
CA ASP A 47 -4.03 -3.32 -1.14
C ASP A 47 -4.67 -3.88 0.14
N THR A 48 -4.35 -3.33 1.32
CA THR A 48 -4.98 -3.74 2.59
C THR A 48 -6.49 -3.42 2.60
N ILE A 49 -6.88 -2.23 2.10
CA ILE A 49 -8.28 -1.82 1.95
C ILE A 49 -9.02 -2.78 1.00
N ARG A 50 -8.45 -3.06 -0.18
CA ARG A 50 -9.01 -3.98 -1.16
C ARG A 50 -9.21 -5.38 -0.56
N ARG A 51 -8.18 -5.95 0.07
CA ARG A 51 -8.25 -7.28 0.70
C ARG A 51 -9.33 -7.35 1.78
N TYR A 52 -9.56 -6.26 2.52
CA TYR A 52 -10.65 -6.22 3.49
C TYR A 52 -12.04 -6.19 2.82
N PHE A 53 -12.21 -5.44 1.73
CA PHE A 53 -13.45 -5.48 0.97
C PHE A 53 -13.73 -6.87 0.39
N GLU A 54 -12.71 -7.54 -0.14
CA GLU A 54 -12.83 -8.92 -0.62
C GLU A 54 -13.17 -9.90 0.52
N TYR A 55 -12.58 -9.71 1.71
CA TYR A 55 -12.97 -10.45 2.92
C TYR A 55 -14.44 -10.24 3.31
N LYS A 56 -14.99 -9.04 3.09
CA LYS A 56 -16.43 -8.74 3.28
C LYS A 56 -17.32 -9.28 2.15
N GLY A 57 -16.75 -9.93 1.14
CA GLY A 57 -17.47 -10.56 0.02
C GLY A 57 -17.72 -9.65 -1.17
N TYR A 58 -17.06 -8.48 -1.26
CA TYR A 58 -17.16 -7.61 -2.45
C TYR A 58 -16.25 -8.09 -3.58
N GLN A 59 -16.71 -7.93 -4.81
CA GLN A 59 -15.85 -8.00 -5.99
C GLN A 59 -15.26 -6.62 -6.29
N VAL A 60 -13.95 -6.46 -6.16
CA VAL A 60 -13.28 -5.17 -6.39
C VAL A 60 -12.66 -5.13 -7.78
N ASN A 61 -13.15 -4.23 -8.64
CA ASN A 61 -12.50 -3.86 -9.90
C ASN A 61 -11.52 -2.72 -9.61
N TYR A 62 -10.24 -3.07 -9.44
CA TYR A 62 -9.18 -2.18 -9.00
C TYR A 62 -8.29 -1.76 -10.16
N VAL A 63 -8.25 -0.47 -10.48
CA VAL A 63 -7.42 0.10 -11.56
C VAL A 63 -6.40 1.06 -10.95
N SER A 64 -5.14 0.93 -11.38
CA SER A 64 -4.06 1.85 -11.02
C SER A 64 -3.14 2.06 -12.20
N ASN A 65 -3.05 3.28 -12.71
CA ASN A 65 -2.29 3.58 -13.92
C ASN A 65 -0.77 3.56 -13.72
N PHE A 66 -0.04 3.56 -14.82
CA PHE A 66 1.33 4.08 -14.84
C PHE A 66 1.33 5.39 -15.62
N THR A 67 1.93 6.43 -15.04
CA THR A 67 2.28 7.64 -15.80
C THR A 67 3.62 7.36 -16.45
N ASP A 68 3.56 6.98 -17.73
CA ASP A 68 4.70 6.59 -18.57
C ASP A 68 5.09 7.68 -19.59
N VAL A 69 4.60 8.90 -19.37
CA VAL A 69 5.06 10.12 -20.02
C VAL A 69 4.89 11.31 -19.06
N ASP A 70 5.98 12.03 -18.77
CA ASP A 70 5.96 13.27 -18.00
C ASP A 70 7.25 14.06 -18.25
N ASP A 71 7.28 15.34 -17.84
CA ASP A 71 8.47 16.20 -17.89
C ASP A 71 9.68 15.52 -17.22
N LYS A 72 9.48 14.89 -16.04
CA LYS A 72 10.57 14.17 -15.33
C LYS A 72 11.12 12.97 -16.10
N MET A 73 10.26 12.25 -16.83
CA MET A 73 10.69 11.10 -17.62
C MET A 73 11.48 11.53 -18.85
N ILE A 74 11.11 12.65 -19.48
CA ILE A 74 11.86 13.22 -20.59
C ILE A 74 13.26 13.63 -20.12
N ASP A 75 13.35 14.31 -18.98
CA ASP A 75 14.62 14.77 -18.43
C ASP A 75 15.54 13.60 -18.03
N GLU A 76 14.99 12.57 -17.38
CA GLU A 76 15.75 11.37 -16.99
C GLU A 76 16.17 10.54 -18.21
N ALA A 77 15.29 10.33 -19.18
CA ALA A 77 15.62 9.59 -20.40
C ALA A 77 16.75 10.28 -21.19
N ARG A 78 16.75 11.61 -21.24
CA ARG A 78 17.86 12.40 -21.81
C ARG A 78 19.16 12.22 -21.03
N ALA A 79 19.10 12.26 -19.70
CA ALA A 79 20.27 12.09 -18.85
C ALA A 79 20.90 10.68 -18.97
N GLU A 80 20.08 9.66 -19.22
CA GLU A 80 20.50 8.28 -19.45
C GLU A 80 20.80 7.94 -20.92
N GLU A 81 20.62 8.89 -21.85
CA GLU A 81 20.76 8.70 -23.30
C GLU A 81 19.89 7.54 -23.87
N ILE A 82 18.66 7.39 -23.34
CA ILE A 82 17.66 6.40 -23.80
C ILE A 82 16.33 7.07 -24.16
N THR A 83 15.37 6.30 -24.67
CA THR A 83 14.01 6.81 -24.96
C THR A 83 13.10 6.73 -23.73
N VAL A 84 12.06 7.59 -23.69
CA VAL A 84 11.04 7.57 -22.63
C VAL A 84 10.34 6.20 -22.50
N PRO A 85 9.97 5.50 -23.59
CA PRO A 85 9.40 4.15 -23.50
C PRO A 85 10.37 3.10 -22.90
N GLU A 86 11.66 3.16 -23.24
CA GLU A 86 12.67 2.25 -22.65
C GLU A 86 12.86 2.50 -21.15
N LEU A 87 12.86 3.77 -20.73
CA LEU A 87 12.89 4.16 -19.32
C LEU A 87 11.64 3.63 -18.58
N ALA A 88 10.46 3.83 -19.19
CA ALA A 88 9.18 3.39 -18.64
C ALA A 88 9.14 1.87 -18.44
N GLU A 89 9.50 1.09 -19.46
CA GLU A 89 9.49 -0.37 -19.41
C GLU A 89 10.38 -0.89 -18.27
N ARG A 90 11.59 -0.33 -18.14
CA ARG A 90 12.53 -0.69 -17.06
C ARG A 90 11.93 -0.46 -15.68
N TYR A 91 11.35 0.71 -15.43
CA TYR A 91 10.84 1.05 -14.10
C TYR A 91 9.46 0.48 -13.81
N ILE A 92 8.65 0.16 -14.83
CA ILE A 92 7.44 -0.66 -14.67
C ILE A 92 7.82 -2.06 -14.19
N GLN A 93 8.84 -2.68 -14.82
CA GLN A 93 9.33 -3.97 -14.38
C GLN A 93 9.85 -3.92 -12.94
N ALA A 94 10.72 -2.95 -12.62
CA ALA A 94 11.25 -2.76 -11.27
C ALA A 94 10.13 -2.53 -10.23
N TYR A 95 9.13 -1.72 -10.55
CA TYR A 95 7.96 -1.51 -9.72
C TYR A 95 7.25 -2.85 -9.43
N CYS A 96 6.99 -3.64 -10.48
CA CYS A 96 6.31 -4.93 -10.34
C CYS A 96 7.09 -5.91 -9.45
N GLU A 97 8.42 -5.96 -9.58
CA GLU A 97 9.30 -6.76 -8.73
C GLU A 97 9.21 -6.35 -7.26
N ASP A 98 9.30 -5.03 -6.99
CA ASP A 98 9.24 -4.47 -5.64
C ASP A 98 7.87 -4.75 -4.97
N ILE A 99 6.75 -4.49 -5.66
CA ILE A 99 5.42 -4.72 -5.07
C ILE A 99 5.09 -6.21 -4.92
N GLN A 100 5.59 -7.06 -5.82
CA GLN A 100 5.44 -8.51 -5.71
C GLN A 100 6.20 -9.04 -4.49
N ALA A 101 7.41 -8.53 -4.23
CA ALA A 101 8.17 -8.88 -3.03
C ALA A 101 7.42 -8.48 -1.75
N LEU A 102 6.72 -7.34 -1.78
CA LEU A 102 5.85 -6.86 -0.70
C LEU A 102 4.49 -7.57 -0.60
N ASN A 103 4.24 -8.60 -1.43
CA ASN A 103 3.01 -9.38 -1.47
C ASN A 103 1.74 -8.54 -1.72
N VAL A 104 1.87 -7.52 -2.56
CA VAL A 104 0.75 -6.73 -3.08
C VAL A 104 0.05 -7.53 -4.20
N GLU A 105 -1.28 -7.54 -4.20
CA GLU A 105 -2.03 -8.14 -5.29
C GLU A 105 -1.98 -7.29 -6.56
N LYS A 106 -1.91 -7.96 -7.71
CA LYS A 106 -2.00 -7.27 -9.00
C LYS A 106 -3.35 -6.56 -9.08
N ALA A 107 -3.32 -5.32 -9.55
CA ALA A 107 -4.53 -4.60 -9.92
C ALA A 107 -5.30 -5.38 -11.00
N THR A 108 -6.60 -5.16 -11.09
CA THR A 108 -7.41 -5.68 -12.19
C THR A 108 -6.90 -5.16 -13.54
N MET A 109 -6.39 -3.92 -13.57
CA MET A 109 -5.73 -3.35 -14.73
C MET A 109 -4.71 -2.27 -14.34
N ASN A 110 -3.62 -2.19 -15.10
CA ASN A 110 -2.63 -1.12 -15.03
C ASN A 110 -2.51 -0.42 -16.39
N PRO A 111 -3.38 0.56 -16.70
CA PRO A 111 -3.30 1.26 -17.99
C PRO A 111 -2.09 2.19 -18.07
N LEU A 112 -1.56 2.35 -19.28
CA LEU A 112 -0.46 3.27 -19.60
C LEU A 112 -1.05 4.54 -20.23
N ALA A 113 -0.57 5.72 -19.82
CA ALA A 113 -0.99 6.98 -20.40
C ALA A 113 -0.69 7.06 -21.91
N THR A 114 0.46 6.53 -22.34
CA THR A 114 0.86 6.51 -23.77
C THR A 114 -0.08 5.69 -24.66
N ASN A 115 -0.78 4.69 -24.09
CA ASN A 115 -1.77 3.89 -24.81
C ASN A 115 -3.13 4.61 -24.96
N GLU A 116 -3.32 5.71 -24.24
CA GLU A 116 -4.63 6.38 -24.09
C GLU A 116 -4.69 7.76 -24.75
N ILE A 117 -3.68 8.11 -25.52
CA ILE A 117 -3.57 9.42 -26.21
C ILE A 117 -4.81 9.76 -27.06
N PRO A 118 -5.37 8.86 -27.89
CA PRO A 118 -6.58 9.19 -28.64
C PRO A 118 -7.77 9.54 -27.74
N ALA A 119 -7.96 8.79 -26.65
CA ALA A 119 -9.03 9.03 -25.68
C ALA A 119 -8.82 10.35 -24.93
N ILE A 120 -7.58 10.67 -24.58
CA ILE A 120 -7.20 11.95 -23.96
C ILE A 120 -7.53 13.11 -24.88
N ILE A 121 -7.11 13.05 -26.15
CA ILE A 121 -7.39 14.10 -27.14
C ILE A 121 -8.91 14.32 -27.28
N ASP A 122 -9.70 13.25 -27.36
CA ASP A 122 -11.15 13.37 -27.48
C ASP A 122 -11.82 13.92 -26.22
N PHE A 123 -11.30 13.59 -25.04
CA PHE A 123 -11.75 14.16 -23.78
C PHE A 123 -11.48 15.66 -23.70
N ILE A 124 -10.29 16.11 -24.12
CA ILE A 124 -9.92 17.52 -24.18
C ILE A 124 -10.81 18.27 -25.19
N LYS A 125 -11.07 17.70 -26.38
CA LYS A 125 -12.05 18.28 -27.33
C LYS A 125 -13.43 18.45 -26.70
N LYS A 126 -13.89 17.49 -25.88
CA LYS A 126 -15.17 17.57 -25.16
C LYS A 126 -15.18 18.73 -24.17
N LEU A 127 -14.09 18.92 -23.41
CA LEU A 127 -13.93 20.05 -22.49
C LEU A 127 -13.93 21.41 -23.22
N ILE A 128 -13.21 21.52 -24.34
CA ILE A 128 -13.21 22.73 -25.19
C ILE A 128 -14.63 23.02 -25.69
N LYS A 129 -15.33 22.01 -26.21
CA LYS A 129 -16.71 22.16 -26.72
C LYS A 129 -17.68 22.63 -25.63
N ARG A 130 -17.48 22.21 -24.37
CA ARG A 130 -18.25 22.69 -23.20
C ARG A 130 -17.73 24.03 -22.66
N GLY A 131 -16.65 24.55 -23.23
CA GLY A 131 -16.00 25.81 -22.88
C GLY A 131 -15.24 25.76 -21.55
N TYR A 132 -14.89 24.58 -21.04
CA TYR A 132 -14.06 24.40 -19.85
C TYR A 132 -12.56 24.35 -20.18
N ALA A 133 -12.20 24.36 -21.45
CA ALA A 133 -10.81 24.38 -21.88
C ALA A 133 -10.60 25.32 -23.08
N TYR A 134 -9.36 25.74 -23.29
CA TYR A 134 -8.95 26.59 -24.40
C TYR A 134 -7.53 26.28 -24.86
N GLU A 135 -7.31 26.48 -26.16
CA GLU A 135 -6.00 26.43 -26.75
C GLU A 135 -5.32 27.79 -26.64
N SER A 136 -4.01 27.77 -26.38
CA SER A 136 -3.15 28.95 -26.34
C SER A 136 -1.73 28.57 -26.78
N SER A 137 -1.34 29.02 -27.97
CA SER A 137 0.00 28.82 -28.54
C SER A 137 0.45 27.35 -28.69
N GLY A 138 -0.49 26.44 -28.89
CA GLY A 138 -0.33 24.98 -29.04
C GLY A 138 -0.51 24.19 -27.75
N ASP A 139 -0.54 24.85 -26.59
CA ASP A 139 -0.97 24.23 -25.34
C ASP A 139 -2.50 24.26 -25.24
N VAL A 140 -3.07 23.38 -24.42
CA VAL A 140 -4.48 23.46 -24.02
C VAL A 140 -4.57 23.53 -22.50
N TYR A 141 -5.26 24.53 -21.99
CA TYR A 141 -5.47 24.75 -20.56
C TYR A 141 -6.93 24.53 -20.16
N TYR A 142 -7.14 24.11 -18.92
CA TYR A 142 -8.45 24.06 -18.27
C TYR A 142 -8.77 25.42 -17.64
N ARG A 143 -10.01 25.90 -17.80
CA ARG A 143 -10.54 27.12 -17.15
C ARG A 143 -11.02 26.80 -15.74
N THR A 144 -10.13 26.89 -14.77
CA THR A 144 -10.40 26.47 -13.39
C THR A 144 -11.57 27.23 -12.77
N ARG A 145 -11.63 28.56 -12.93
CA ARG A 145 -12.73 29.39 -12.39
C ARG A 145 -14.12 29.08 -12.96
N LYS A 146 -14.20 28.40 -14.11
CA LYS A 146 -15.49 28.00 -14.67
C LYS A 146 -16.12 26.87 -13.86
N PHE A 147 -15.31 26.06 -13.18
CA PHE A 147 -15.77 25.01 -12.30
C PHE A 147 -16.05 25.57 -10.89
N LYS A 148 -17.34 25.78 -10.59
CA LYS A 148 -17.78 26.53 -9.39
C LYS A 148 -17.35 25.94 -8.05
N HIS A 149 -17.10 24.63 -8.02
CA HIS A 149 -16.81 23.84 -6.82
C HIS A 149 -15.33 23.48 -6.71
N TYR A 150 -14.45 24.16 -7.46
CA TYR A 150 -13.02 23.89 -7.44
C TYR A 150 -12.41 24.25 -6.08
N GLY A 151 -11.66 23.32 -5.48
CA GLY A 151 -11.03 23.47 -4.17
C GLY A 151 -11.82 22.82 -3.02
N GLU A 152 -12.99 22.23 -3.29
CA GLU A 152 -13.82 21.59 -2.26
C GLU A 152 -13.18 20.32 -1.68
N LEU A 153 -12.49 19.51 -2.50
CA LEU A 153 -11.86 18.27 -2.01
C LEU A 153 -10.73 18.58 -1.02
N SER A 154 -9.85 19.48 -1.42
CA SER A 154 -8.66 19.89 -0.66
C SER A 154 -8.94 20.96 0.40
N ASN A 155 -10.14 21.54 0.38
CA ASN A 155 -10.54 22.69 1.20
C ASN A 155 -9.56 23.87 1.07
N GLN A 156 -9.10 24.10 -0.16
CA GLN A 156 -8.25 25.24 -0.52
C GLN A 156 -9.14 26.42 -0.92
N ASN A 157 -8.74 27.62 -0.50
CA ASN A 157 -9.39 28.85 -0.97
C ASN A 157 -8.78 29.26 -2.31
N ILE A 158 -9.59 29.40 -3.35
CA ILE A 158 -9.16 29.81 -4.69
C ILE A 158 -8.32 31.10 -4.67
N ALA A 159 -8.64 32.06 -3.78
CA ALA A 159 -7.90 33.31 -3.68
C ALA A 159 -6.46 33.12 -3.14
N GLU A 160 -6.24 32.14 -2.26
CA GLU A 160 -4.91 31.82 -1.73
C GLU A 160 -4.06 31.07 -2.77
N LEU A 161 -4.70 30.23 -3.59
CA LEU A 161 -4.04 29.51 -4.69
C LEU A 161 -3.47 30.47 -5.75
N GLU A 162 -4.19 31.56 -6.04
CA GLU A 162 -3.77 32.56 -7.03
C GLU A 162 -2.47 33.27 -6.64
N ALA A 163 -2.33 33.64 -5.37
CA ALA A 163 -1.13 34.26 -4.82
C ALA A 163 0.07 33.31 -4.93
N GLY A 164 -0.10 32.04 -4.53
CA GLY A 164 0.97 31.03 -4.59
C GLY A 164 1.35 30.63 -6.03
N ALA A 165 0.37 30.48 -6.93
CA ALA A 165 0.62 30.12 -8.32
C ALA A 165 1.49 31.18 -9.01
N SER A 166 1.16 32.46 -8.80
CA SER A 166 1.87 33.59 -9.40
C SER A 166 3.36 33.66 -9.05
N GLU A 167 3.78 33.07 -7.94
CA GLU A 167 5.18 33.04 -7.50
C GLU A 167 6.00 31.87 -8.10
N HIS A 168 5.34 30.82 -8.59
CA HIS A 168 5.99 29.54 -8.96
C HIS A 168 5.99 29.21 -10.46
N VAL A 169 5.34 30.00 -11.31
CA VAL A 169 5.34 29.77 -12.78
C VAL A 169 6.29 30.74 -13.49
N ASN A 170 6.94 30.28 -14.57
CA ASN A 170 7.72 31.18 -15.42
C ASN A 170 6.78 32.21 -16.09
N GLN A 171 7.28 33.43 -16.33
CA GLN A 171 6.47 34.54 -16.87
C GLN A 171 5.82 34.22 -18.23
N GLU A 172 6.47 33.38 -19.05
CA GLU A 172 5.96 33.01 -20.39
C GLU A 172 4.78 32.02 -20.34
N GLU A 173 4.77 31.09 -19.39
CA GLU A 173 3.65 30.19 -19.14
C GLU A 173 2.49 30.97 -18.53
N GLN A 174 2.79 31.91 -17.62
CA GLN A 174 1.78 32.78 -17.03
C GLN A 174 1.06 33.64 -18.07
N GLN A 175 1.77 34.13 -19.09
CA GLN A 175 1.19 34.91 -20.18
C GLN A 175 0.28 34.09 -21.12
N ARG A 176 0.43 32.77 -21.15
CA ARG A 176 -0.39 31.88 -22.00
C ARG A 176 -1.73 31.52 -21.36
N LYS A 177 -1.86 31.69 -20.05
CA LYS A 177 -3.07 31.37 -19.29
C LYS A 177 -4.00 32.58 -19.21
N GLU A 178 -5.31 32.33 -19.36
CA GLU A 178 -6.36 33.31 -19.05
C GLU A 178 -6.41 33.61 -17.54
N ASP A 179 -6.04 32.65 -16.69
CA ASP A 179 -5.99 32.78 -15.22
C ASP A 179 -4.77 32.05 -14.61
N PRO A 180 -4.08 32.61 -13.59
CA PRO A 180 -2.96 31.95 -12.92
C PRO A 180 -3.18 30.53 -12.43
N ILE A 181 -4.41 30.18 -12.03
CA ILE A 181 -4.72 28.84 -11.50
C ILE A 181 -5.16 27.85 -12.58
N ASP A 182 -5.19 28.26 -13.85
CA ASP A 182 -5.44 27.36 -14.96
C ASP A 182 -4.28 26.38 -15.13
N PHE A 183 -4.61 25.12 -15.42
CA PHE A 183 -3.65 24.04 -15.53
C PHE A 183 -3.68 23.40 -16.92
N ALA A 184 -2.53 22.88 -17.36
CA ALA A 184 -2.39 22.28 -18.68
C ALA A 184 -3.11 20.92 -18.77
N LEU A 185 -3.92 20.76 -19.81
CA LEU A 185 -4.51 19.51 -20.27
C LEU A 185 -3.64 18.87 -21.37
N TRP A 186 -3.06 19.71 -22.23
CA TRP A 186 -2.14 19.32 -23.29
C TRP A 186 -0.97 20.29 -23.33
N LYS A 187 0.26 19.77 -23.35
CA LYS A 187 1.49 20.56 -23.44
C LYS A 187 2.09 20.38 -24.82
N LYS A 188 2.35 21.49 -25.51
CA LYS A 188 3.07 21.52 -26.79
C LYS A 188 4.47 20.93 -26.63
N GLN A 189 4.93 20.23 -27.66
CA GLN A 189 6.32 19.77 -27.75
C GLN A 189 7.28 20.96 -27.72
N LYS A 190 8.23 20.97 -26.77
CA LYS A 190 9.19 22.08 -26.63
C LYS A 190 10.42 21.88 -27.51
N LEU A 191 10.93 20.65 -27.56
CA LEU A 191 12.11 20.28 -28.33
C LEU A 191 11.82 19.07 -29.24
N PRO A 192 12.46 18.95 -30.42
CA PRO A 192 12.15 17.90 -31.40
C PRO A 192 12.38 16.46 -30.90
N ASP A 193 13.25 16.29 -29.91
CA ASP A 193 13.60 15.01 -29.28
C ASP A 193 12.62 14.58 -28.17
N GLU A 194 11.71 15.47 -27.73
CA GLU A 194 10.67 15.09 -26.76
C GLU A 194 9.68 14.12 -27.38
N ILE A 195 9.28 13.11 -26.61
CA ILE A 195 8.14 12.26 -26.97
C ILE A 195 6.88 13.12 -27.15
N ALA A 196 6.22 12.97 -28.29
CA ALA A 196 5.05 13.75 -28.65
C ALA A 196 4.15 13.01 -29.65
N TRP A 197 2.88 13.37 -29.63
CA TRP A 197 1.84 12.85 -30.53
C TRP A 197 1.19 13.98 -31.31
N GLU A 198 0.72 13.66 -32.51
CA GLU A 198 -0.10 14.57 -33.31
C GLU A 198 -1.45 14.82 -32.61
N SER A 199 -1.88 16.07 -32.62
CA SER A 199 -3.16 16.49 -32.07
C SER A 199 -3.75 17.64 -32.89
N PRO A 200 -5.04 17.99 -32.69
CA PRO A 200 -5.64 19.17 -33.32
C PRO A 200 -4.94 20.49 -32.98
N TRP A 201 -4.12 20.51 -31.92
CA TRP A 201 -3.39 21.69 -31.43
C TRP A 201 -1.89 21.62 -31.76
N GLY A 202 -1.49 20.69 -32.62
CA GLY A 202 -0.10 20.42 -32.97
C GLY A 202 0.55 19.31 -32.13
N LYS A 203 1.84 19.04 -32.37
CA LYS A 203 2.59 18.03 -31.63
C LYS A 203 2.70 18.40 -30.16
N GLY A 204 2.38 17.44 -29.29
CA GLY A 204 2.49 17.61 -27.85
C GLY A 204 2.19 16.33 -27.10
N ARG A 205 1.81 16.48 -25.84
CA ARG A 205 1.61 15.37 -24.89
C ARG A 205 0.61 15.77 -23.80
N PRO A 206 -0.01 14.81 -23.09
CA PRO A 206 -0.91 15.11 -21.99
C PRO A 206 -0.24 15.92 -20.88
N GLY A 207 -1.05 16.72 -20.17
CA GLY A 207 -0.71 17.18 -18.83
C GLY A 207 -1.02 16.09 -17.80
N TRP A 208 -0.28 16.06 -16.69
CA TRP A 208 -0.33 14.96 -15.71
C TRP A 208 -1.74 14.56 -15.24
N HIS A 209 -2.64 15.53 -15.06
CA HIS A 209 -3.97 15.29 -14.49
C HIS A 209 -4.96 14.60 -15.46
N ILE A 210 -4.87 14.88 -16.76
CA ILE A 210 -5.88 14.43 -17.74
C ILE A 210 -5.86 12.92 -17.95
N GLU A 211 -4.71 12.31 -17.72
CA GLU A 211 -4.48 10.88 -17.81
C GLU A 211 -5.43 10.12 -16.88
N CYS A 212 -5.45 10.48 -15.60
CA CYS A 212 -6.25 9.80 -14.58
C CYS A 212 -7.75 9.99 -14.79
N SER A 213 -8.22 11.19 -15.15
CA SER A 213 -9.63 11.42 -15.50
C SER A 213 -10.10 10.56 -16.68
N VAL A 214 -9.26 10.41 -17.71
CA VAL A 214 -9.60 9.63 -18.91
C VAL A 214 -9.56 8.14 -18.61
N MET A 215 -8.49 7.64 -17.99
CA MET A 215 -8.35 6.21 -17.70
C MET A 215 -9.41 5.74 -16.70
N SER A 216 -9.62 6.47 -15.61
CA SER A 216 -10.61 6.09 -14.60
C SER A 216 -12.02 6.03 -15.20
N THR A 217 -12.43 7.04 -15.96
CA THR A 217 -13.77 7.05 -16.58
C THR A 217 -13.94 6.03 -17.70
N LYS A 218 -12.87 5.73 -18.47
CA LYS A 218 -12.89 4.71 -19.53
C LYS A 218 -13.06 3.29 -18.99
N TYR A 219 -12.35 2.95 -17.91
CA TYR A 219 -12.29 1.57 -17.41
C TYR A 219 -13.27 1.26 -16.28
N LEU A 220 -13.70 2.26 -15.52
CA LEU A 220 -14.57 2.08 -14.35
C LEU A 220 -15.93 2.77 -14.50
N GLY A 221 -16.06 3.72 -15.43
CA GLY A 221 -17.30 4.45 -15.71
C GLY A 221 -17.26 5.92 -15.28
N GLU A 222 -18.25 6.69 -15.72
CA GLU A 222 -18.31 8.15 -15.49
C GLU A 222 -18.50 8.56 -14.02
N THR A 223 -18.96 7.63 -13.19
CA THR A 223 -19.05 7.76 -11.73
C THR A 223 -18.52 6.48 -11.10
N ILE A 224 -17.57 6.58 -10.17
CA ILE A 224 -16.93 5.44 -9.51
C ILE A 224 -17.15 5.46 -8.00
N ASP A 225 -16.98 4.30 -7.36
CA ASP A 225 -17.18 4.15 -5.91
C ASP A 225 -16.06 4.84 -5.14
N ILE A 226 -14.81 4.43 -5.38
CA ILE A 226 -13.65 4.85 -4.60
C ILE A 226 -12.58 5.42 -5.53
N HIS A 227 -12.06 6.58 -5.18
CA HIS A 227 -10.82 7.10 -5.75
C HIS A 227 -9.82 7.35 -4.62
N GLY A 228 -8.60 6.83 -4.77
CA GLY A 228 -7.57 6.95 -3.75
C GLY A 228 -6.20 7.41 -4.22
N GLY A 229 -5.38 7.83 -3.27
CA GLY A 229 -3.99 8.21 -3.49
C GLY A 229 -3.30 8.71 -2.22
N GLY A 230 -2.07 9.21 -2.36
CA GLY A 230 -1.38 9.91 -1.29
C GLY A 230 -2.08 11.23 -0.94
N GLN A 231 -1.96 11.69 0.30
CA GLN A 231 -2.52 12.99 0.72
C GLN A 231 -1.98 14.17 -0.12
N ASP A 232 -0.77 14.08 -0.67
CA ASP A 232 -0.23 15.06 -1.63
C ASP A 232 -0.99 15.12 -2.96
N LEU A 233 -1.79 14.10 -3.29
CA LEU A 233 -2.60 14.10 -4.49
C LEU A 233 -3.95 14.79 -4.28
N GLU A 234 -4.37 15.08 -3.04
CA GLU A 234 -5.59 15.86 -2.77
C GLU A 234 -5.59 17.17 -3.58
N PHE A 235 -4.43 17.86 -3.59
CA PHE A 235 -4.23 19.06 -4.38
C PHE A 235 -2.81 19.12 -4.99
N PRO A 236 -2.66 19.50 -6.27
CA PRO A 236 -3.75 19.86 -7.20
C PRO A 236 -4.35 18.66 -7.93
N HIS A 237 -3.80 17.46 -7.79
CA HIS A 237 -4.05 16.35 -8.72
C HIS A 237 -5.52 15.90 -8.76
N HIS A 238 -6.06 15.40 -7.65
CA HIS A 238 -7.44 14.91 -7.58
C HIS A 238 -8.48 16.04 -7.71
N GLU A 239 -8.17 17.25 -7.22
CA GLU A 239 -9.02 18.44 -7.45
C GLU A 239 -9.19 18.72 -8.95
N ASN A 240 -8.09 18.65 -9.71
CA ASN A 240 -8.09 18.80 -11.16
C ASN A 240 -8.87 17.67 -11.85
N GLU A 241 -8.75 16.44 -11.36
CA GLU A 241 -9.49 15.30 -11.91
C GLU A 241 -11.00 15.43 -11.72
N ILE A 242 -11.46 15.90 -10.55
CA ILE A 242 -12.88 16.21 -10.32
C ILE A 242 -13.33 17.25 -11.35
N ALA A 243 -12.61 18.36 -11.46
CA ALA A 243 -12.97 19.45 -12.36
C ALA A 243 -13.05 18.97 -13.83
N GLN A 244 -12.11 18.15 -14.27
CA GLN A 244 -12.09 17.59 -15.63
C GLN A 244 -13.22 16.58 -15.85
N SER A 245 -13.36 15.59 -14.97
CA SER A 245 -14.33 14.51 -15.08
C SER A 245 -15.77 15.02 -15.01
N GLU A 246 -16.09 15.86 -14.04
CA GLU A 246 -17.45 16.37 -13.87
C GLU A 246 -17.82 17.39 -14.95
N ALA A 247 -16.88 18.23 -15.39
CA ALA A 247 -17.13 19.14 -16.51
C ALA A 247 -17.35 18.37 -17.83
N ALA A 248 -16.61 17.28 -18.04
CA ALA A 248 -16.72 16.45 -19.25
C ALA A 248 -17.99 15.60 -19.25
N THR A 249 -18.40 15.01 -18.13
CA THR A 249 -19.54 14.09 -18.07
C THR A 249 -20.84 14.80 -17.71
N GLY A 250 -20.79 15.81 -16.84
CA GLY A 250 -21.95 16.43 -16.21
C GLY A 250 -22.51 15.60 -15.04
N LYS A 251 -21.75 14.63 -14.53
CA LYS A 251 -22.11 13.74 -13.42
C LYS A 251 -21.11 13.90 -12.28
N LYS A 252 -21.51 13.52 -11.07
CA LYS A 252 -20.60 13.37 -9.93
C LYS A 252 -19.54 12.31 -10.28
N PHE A 253 -18.27 12.62 -10.06
CA PHE A 253 -17.18 11.73 -10.49
C PHE A 253 -16.94 10.56 -9.52
N VAL A 254 -16.84 10.82 -8.21
CA VAL A 254 -16.44 9.81 -7.20
C VAL A 254 -17.33 9.90 -5.97
N HIS A 255 -17.79 8.77 -5.43
CA HIS A 255 -18.54 8.74 -4.18
C HIS A 255 -17.66 8.92 -2.94
N TYR A 256 -16.55 8.17 -2.84
CA TYR A 256 -15.65 8.15 -1.69
C TYR A 256 -14.21 8.45 -2.09
N TRP A 257 -13.68 9.58 -1.63
CA TRP A 257 -12.27 9.94 -1.77
C TRP A 257 -11.47 9.46 -0.56
N MET A 258 -10.44 8.66 -0.78
CA MET A 258 -9.61 8.08 0.28
C MET A 258 -8.15 8.51 0.12
N HIS A 259 -7.52 9.05 1.17
CA HIS A 259 -6.13 9.50 1.08
C HIS A 259 -5.27 8.93 2.20
N ASN A 260 -4.12 8.34 1.85
CA ASN A 260 -3.17 7.85 2.84
C ASN A 260 -2.23 8.97 3.33
N GLY A 261 -1.84 8.89 4.60
CA GLY A 261 -0.89 9.82 5.21
C GLY A 261 0.54 9.63 4.69
N PHE A 262 1.37 10.65 4.93
CA PHE A 262 2.78 10.68 4.52
C PHE A 262 3.67 9.67 5.23
N VAL A 263 4.84 9.41 4.64
CA VAL A 263 5.95 8.75 5.32
C VAL A 263 6.94 9.80 5.78
N THR A 264 7.32 9.74 7.06
CA THR A 264 8.42 10.52 7.65
C THR A 264 9.60 9.61 7.95
N VAL A 265 10.82 10.17 8.06
CA VAL A 265 12.06 9.42 8.28
C VAL A 265 12.80 9.95 9.49
N GLY A 266 13.36 9.02 10.28
CA GLY A 266 14.31 9.34 11.34
C GLY A 266 13.67 9.74 12.68
N ALA A 267 14.53 10.13 13.62
CA ALA A 267 14.10 10.54 14.97
C ALA A 267 13.31 11.87 14.93
N ASP A 268 13.72 12.78 14.03
CA ASP A 268 13.12 14.10 13.86
C ASP A 268 11.87 14.10 12.97
N GLN A 269 11.47 12.92 12.46
CA GLN A 269 10.27 12.72 11.63
C GLN A 269 10.22 13.66 10.42
N GLU A 270 11.35 13.85 9.76
CA GLU A 270 11.43 14.70 8.59
C GLU A 270 10.65 14.10 7.42
N LYS A 271 10.05 14.96 6.60
CA LYS A 271 9.46 14.52 5.34
C LYS A 271 10.55 13.96 4.44
N MET A 272 10.28 12.84 3.78
CA MET A 272 11.20 12.28 2.80
C MET A 272 11.35 13.21 1.59
N SER A 273 12.59 13.52 1.20
CA SER A 273 12.88 14.19 -0.06
C SER A 273 14.26 13.80 -0.60
N LYS A 274 14.43 13.85 -1.93
CA LYS A 274 15.76 13.70 -2.55
C LYS A 274 16.73 14.80 -2.08
N SER A 275 16.26 16.03 -1.88
CA SER A 275 17.09 17.16 -1.44
C SER A 275 17.65 17.01 -0.02
N LEU A 276 16.92 16.34 0.88
CA LEU A 276 17.36 16.06 2.25
C LEU A 276 18.23 14.79 2.35
N HIS A 277 18.52 14.12 1.23
CA HIS A 277 19.31 12.88 1.17
C HIS A 277 18.79 11.75 2.09
N ASN A 278 17.53 11.84 2.53
CA ASN A 278 16.85 10.88 3.41
C ASN A 278 15.89 9.95 2.62
N PHE A 279 16.09 9.88 1.31
CA PHE A 279 15.30 9.10 0.37
C PHE A 279 15.72 7.62 0.39
N VAL A 280 14.77 6.71 0.62
CA VAL A 280 15.01 5.27 0.67
C VAL A 280 14.10 4.56 -0.32
N THR A 281 14.70 3.86 -1.29
CA THR A 281 13.97 3.03 -2.27
C THR A 281 13.51 1.73 -1.62
N VAL A 282 12.39 1.20 -2.10
CA VAL A 282 11.95 -0.16 -1.72
C VAL A 282 13.01 -1.16 -2.18
N HIS A 283 13.44 -1.05 -3.43
CA HIS A 283 14.44 -1.91 -4.04
C HIS A 283 15.71 -2.09 -3.19
N ASP A 284 16.27 -1.00 -2.66
CA ASP A 284 17.46 -1.09 -1.79
C ASP A 284 17.13 -1.63 -0.40
N LEU A 285 15.98 -1.24 0.17
CA LEU A 285 15.58 -1.69 1.49
C LEU A 285 15.33 -3.21 1.53
N LEU A 286 14.80 -3.79 0.45
CA LEU A 286 14.55 -5.23 0.33
C LEU A 286 15.85 -6.06 0.28
N LYS A 287 17.01 -5.46 0.01
CA LYS A 287 18.31 -6.15 0.07
C LYS A 287 18.71 -6.52 1.50
N THR A 288 18.26 -5.74 2.48
CA THR A 288 18.63 -5.92 3.90
C THR A 288 17.45 -6.25 4.80
N THR A 289 16.22 -6.00 4.35
CA THR A 289 15.00 -6.15 5.14
C THR A 289 14.12 -7.25 4.58
N ASN A 290 13.59 -8.10 5.47
CA ASN A 290 12.59 -9.09 5.07
C ASN A 290 11.34 -8.38 4.53
N PRO A 291 10.89 -8.68 3.29
CA PRO A 291 9.75 -8.00 2.68
C PRO A 291 8.46 -8.07 3.53
N GLN A 292 8.21 -9.19 4.23
CA GLN A 292 7.04 -9.32 5.09
C GLN A 292 7.09 -8.42 6.32
N VAL A 293 8.29 -8.10 6.83
CA VAL A 293 8.45 -7.14 7.94
C VAL A 293 8.13 -5.72 7.46
N LEU A 294 8.64 -5.34 6.29
CA LEU A 294 8.35 -4.05 5.68
C LEU A 294 6.85 -3.90 5.35
N ARG A 295 6.26 -4.94 4.78
CA ARG A 295 4.82 -5.03 4.51
C ARG A 295 4.01 -4.87 5.80
N PHE A 296 4.33 -5.65 6.84
CA PHE A 296 3.63 -5.58 8.13
C PHE A 296 3.75 -4.21 8.78
N PHE A 297 4.97 -3.65 8.81
CA PHE A 297 5.23 -2.32 9.34
C PHE A 297 4.29 -1.28 8.72
N MET A 298 4.21 -1.24 7.39
CA MET A 298 3.33 -0.30 6.70
C MET A 298 1.85 -0.62 6.90
N ALA A 299 1.44 -1.88 6.80
CA ALA A 299 0.03 -2.26 6.93
C ALA A 299 -0.52 -2.10 8.37
N SER A 300 0.35 -2.09 9.38
CA SER A 300 -0.03 -1.99 10.81
C SER A 300 -0.35 -0.58 11.31
N VAL A 301 -0.23 0.44 10.45
CA VAL A 301 -0.54 1.83 10.77
C VAL A 301 -1.73 2.30 9.96
N HIS A 302 -2.77 2.84 10.61
CA HIS A 302 -3.97 3.39 9.96
C HIS A 302 -3.61 4.20 8.72
N TYR A 303 -4.22 3.89 7.57
CA TYR A 303 -3.77 4.41 6.27
C TYR A 303 -3.64 5.95 6.23
N ARG A 304 -4.61 6.66 6.81
CA ARG A 304 -4.64 8.14 6.94
C ARG A 304 -3.61 8.75 7.87
N ARG A 305 -2.95 7.98 8.73
CA ARG A 305 -1.96 8.51 9.68
C ARG A 305 -0.58 8.54 9.02
N PRO A 306 0.22 9.59 9.31
CA PRO A 306 1.63 9.57 8.98
C PRO A 306 2.32 8.36 9.61
N ILE A 307 3.27 7.78 8.88
CA ILE A 307 4.07 6.65 9.36
C ILE A 307 5.53 7.08 9.44
N ASN A 308 6.12 6.91 10.63
CA ASN A 308 7.53 7.21 10.84
C ASN A 308 8.39 5.98 10.56
N TYR A 309 9.19 6.04 9.50
CA TYR A 309 10.20 5.04 9.17
C TYR A 309 11.46 5.24 10.00
N SER A 310 11.78 4.23 10.82
CA SER A 310 13.02 4.14 11.58
C SER A 310 13.38 2.67 11.83
N ASP A 311 14.66 2.38 12.05
CA ASP A 311 15.14 1.03 12.38
C ASP A 311 14.45 0.47 13.63
N ASN A 312 14.16 1.33 14.61
CA ASN A 312 13.44 0.95 15.83
C ASN A 312 12.01 0.50 15.52
N ASN A 313 11.26 1.26 14.72
CA ASN A 313 9.88 0.89 14.37
C ASN A 313 9.84 -0.37 13.49
N LEU A 314 10.81 -0.53 12.59
CA LEU A 314 10.96 -1.73 11.78
C LEU A 314 11.30 -2.96 12.64
N ALA A 315 12.17 -2.82 13.64
CA ALA A 315 12.48 -3.87 14.60
C ALA A 315 11.27 -4.25 15.47
N GLN A 316 10.46 -3.27 15.89
CA GLN A 316 9.21 -3.52 16.61
C GLN A 316 8.21 -4.30 15.74
N ALA A 317 8.03 -3.90 14.48
CA ALA A 317 7.21 -4.64 13.52
C ALA A 317 7.70 -6.08 13.33
N LYS A 318 9.02 -6.28 13.21
CA LYS A 318 9.62 -7.63 13.15
C LYS A 318 9.28 -8.46 14.39
N ASN A 319 9.40 -7.88 15.59
CA ASN A 319 9.11 -8.59 16.83
C ASN A 319 7.64 -9.01 16.94
N ILE A 320 6.71 -8.15 16.53
CA ILE A 320 5.28 -8.47 16.50
C ILE A 320 5.02 -9.60 15.48
N LEU A 321 5.57 -9.49 14.28
CA LEU A 321 5.41 -10.49 13.23
C LEU A 321 5.98 -11.86 13.66
N ASN A 322 7.11 -11.87 14.38
CA ASN A 322 7.70 -13.08 14.95
C ASN A 322 6.78 -13.75 15.99
N ARG A 323 5.99 -12.99 16.76
CA ARG A 323 5.00 -13.59 17.67
C ARG A 323 3.92 -14.34 16.91
N PHE A 324 3.37 -13.74 15.85
CA PHE A 324 2.41 -14.43 14.98
C PHE A 324 3.00 -15.68 14.35
N LYS A 325 4.23 -15.59 13.81
CA LYS A 325 4.97 -16.72 13.27
C LYS A 325 5.08 -17.87 14.29
N ASN A 326 5.54 -17.56 15.50
CA ASN A 326 5.76 -18.57 16.54
C ASN A 326 4.44 -19.21 16.98
N THR A 327 3.37 -18.43 17.13
CA THR A 327 2.04 -18.98 17.44
C THR A 327 1.55 -19.91 16.32
N LEU A 328 1.68 -19.54 15.04
CA LEU A 328 1.29 -20.40 13.91
C LEU A 328 2.08 -21.72 13.88
N ILE A 329 3.40 -21.67 14.12
CA ILE A 329 4.26 -22.87 14.21
C ILE A 329 3.81 -23.76 15.37
N ASN A 330 3.54 -23.16 16.53
CA ASN A 330 3.12 -23.88 17.73
C ASN A 330 1.75 -24.54 17.57
N ILE A 331 0.79 -23.87 16.91
CA ILE A 331 -0.49 -24.49 16.54
C ILE A 331 -0.24 -25.68 15.62
N ALA A 332 0.53 -25.50 14.53
CA ALA A 332 0.79 -26.57 13.57
C ALA A 332 1.45 -27.79 14.21
N TYR A 333 2.41 -27.58 15.12
CA TYR A 333 3.00 -28.67 15.89
C TYR A 333 1.94 -29.38 16.75
N ARG A 334 1.11 -28.62 17.48
CA ARG A 334 0.12 -29.19 18.40
C ARG A 334 -1.00 -29.95 17.68
N LEU A 335 -1.38 -29.52 16.48
CA LEU A 335 -2.37 -30.22 15.66
C LEU A 335 -1.85 -31.58 15.16
N ASN A 336 -0.54 -31.71 14.92
CA ASN A 336 0.10 -32.95 14.47
C ASN A 336 0.42 -33.95 15.60
N ASP A 337 0.31 -33.53 16.85
CA ASP A 337 0.46 -34.39 18.03
C ASP A 337 -0.62 -35.48 18.08
N GLN A 338 -0.34 -36.64 18.69
CA GLN A 338 -1.29 -37.73 18.92
C GLN A 338 -2.13 -37.59 20.21
N THR A 339 -1.92 -36.57 21.06
CA THR A 339 -2.76 -36.38 22.25
C THR A 339 -4.24 -36.17 21.90
N ASN A 340 -5.14 -36.69 22.74
CA ASN A 340 -6.58 -36.50 22.59
C ASN A 340 -6.99 -35.02 22.69
N SER A 341 -7.98 -34.64 21.87
CA SER A 341 -8.58 -33.31 21.91
C SER A 341 -9.53 -33.18 23.10
N MET A 342 -9.55 -32.02 23.76
CA MET A 342 -10.52 -31.68 24.81
C MET A 342 -11.02 -30.26 24.60
N ALA A 343 -12.35 -30.09 24.58
CA ALA A 343 -12.98 -28.79 24.33
C ALA A 343 -12.56 -27.73 25.36
N SER A 344 -12.30 -26.52 24.89
CA SER A 344 -11.94 -25.35 25.70
C SER A 344 -12.95 -24.24 25.45
N SER A 345 -13.93 -24.11 26.36
CA SER A 345 -14.92 -23.02 26.30
C SER A 345 -14.28 -21.63 26.33
N ILE A 346 -13.13 -21.51 27.01
CA ILE A 346 -12.34 -20.26 27.08
C ILE A 346 -11.83 -19.88 25.69
N LEU A 347 -11.14 -20.79 25.00
CA LEU A 347 -10.57 -20.50 23.68
C LEU A 347 -11.68 -20.24 22.65
N VAL A 348 -12.73 -21.05 22.65
CA VAL A 348 -13.88 -20.87 21.73
C VAL A 348 -14.53 -19.50 21.93
N ALA A 349 -14.78 -19.08 23.18
CA ALA A 349 -15.36 -17.78 23.48
C ALA A 349 -14.42 -16.63 23.06
N LYS A 350 -13.10 -16.76 23.30
CA LYS A 350 -12.13 -15.74 22.91
C LYS A 350 -12.01 -15.60 21.40
N ILE A 351 -12.06 -16.70 20.65
CA ILE A 351 -12.07 -16.67 19.18
C ILE A 351 -13.28 -15.86 18.68
N ALA A 352 -14.49 -16.20 19.11
CA ALA A 352 -15.70 -15.52 18.69
C ALA A 352 -15.66 -14.02 19.02
N GLN A 353 -15.23 -13.66 20.24
CA GLN A 353 -15.03 -12.27 20.65
C GLN A 353 -14.04 -11.55 19.73
N THR A 354 -12.96 -12.22 19.33
CA THR A 354 -11.92 -11.62 18.48
C THR A 354 -12.44 -11.39 17.07
N GLU A 355 -13.26 -12.29 16.52
CA GLU A 355 -13.91 -12.11 15.21
C GLU A 355 -14.79 -10.86 15.18
N ASP A 356 -15.60 -10.66 16.22
CA ASP A 356 -16.47 -9.50 16.37
C ASP A 356 -15.64 -8.21 16.49
N GLN A 357 -14.65 -8.19 17.38
CA GLN A 357 -13.78 -7.02 17.61
C GLN A 357 -12.94 -6.65 16.39
N PHE A 358 -12.41 -7.65 15.67
CA PHE A 358 -11.69 -7.43 14.43
C PHE A 358 -12.59 -6.78 13.38
N THR A 359 -13.79 -7.33 13.19
CA THR A 359 -14.75 -6.84 12.20
C THR A 359 -15.24 -5.43 12.55
N GLU A 360 -15.56 -5.16 13.82
CA GLU A 360 -15.96 -3.83 14.29
C GLU A 360 -14.86 -2.80 14.03
N ALA A 361 -13.61 -3.11 14.36
CA ALA A 361 -12.47 -2.22 14.14
C ALA A 361 -12.24 -1.93 12.65
N MET A 362 -12.21 -2.97 11.82
CA MET A 362 -12.00 -2.79 10.38
C MET A 362 -13.20 -2.12 9.69
N ASP A 363 -14.43 -2.34 10.18
CA ASP A 363 -15.63 -1.64 9.70
C ASP A 363 -15.65 -0.16 10.11
N ASP A 364 -14.82 0.28 11.05
CA ASP A 364 -14.66 1.68 11.45
C ASP A 364 -13.48 2.37 10.74
N ASP A 365 -13.62 2.61 9.43
CA ASP A 365 -12.60 3.25 8.58
C ASP A 365 -11.26 2.48 8.58
N LEU A 366 -11.32 1.15 8.55
CA LEU A 366 -10.16 0.28 8.41
C LEU A 366 -9.17 0.51 9.57
N ASN A 367 -9.67 0.52 10.81
CA ASN A 367 -8.86 0.75 12.00
C ASN A 367 -7.95 -0.45 12.31
N VAL A 368 -6.86 -0.54 11.56
CA VAL A 368 -5.89 -1.63 11.61
C VAL A 368 -5.24 -1.81 12.99
N GLN A 369 -5.06 -0.74 13.77
CA GLN A 369 -4.47 -0.84 15.11
C GLN A 369 -5.38 -1.60 16.06
N ASN A 370 -6.66 -1.25 16.11
CA ASN A 370 -7.63 -1.94 16.96
C ASN A 370 -7.87 -3.37 16.48
N ALA A 371 -7.89 -3.59 15.16
CA ALA A 371 -7.98 -4.91 14.57
C ALA A 371 -6.79 -5.79 14.98
N LEU A 372 -5.56 -5.29 14.83
CA LEU A 372 -4.35 -6.00 15.25
C LEU A 372 -4.28 -6.22 16.77
N ALA A 373 -4.74 -5.26 17.57
CA ALA A 373 -4.83 -5.42 19.03
C ALA A 373 -5.76 -6.58 19.41
N ALA A 374 -6.94 -6.67 18.81
CA ALA A 374 -7.87 -7.78 19.04
C ALA A 374 -7.22 -9.13 18.70
N ILE A 375 -6.55 -9.25 17.56
CA ILE A 375 -5.84 -10.47 17.16
C ILE A 375 -4.70 -10.78 18.15
N TYR A 376 -3.97 -9.76 18.59
CA TYR A 376 -2.85 -9.93 19.51
C TYR A 376 -3.31 -10.43 20.89
N ASP A 377 -4.45 -9.96 21.37
CA ASP A 377 -5.08 -10.39 22.61
C ASP A 377 -5.60 -11.83 22.58
N LEU A 378 -5.77 -12.42 21.39
CA LEU A 378 -6.11 -13.84 21.22
C LEU A 378 -4.89 -14.76 21.40
N LEU A 379 -3.67 -14.27 21.10
CA LEU A 379 -2.46 -15.11 21.11
C LEU A 379 -2.17 -15.79 22.46
N PRO A 380 -2.33 -15.15 23.62
CA PRO A 380 -2.12 -15.80 24.93
C PRO A 380 -3.04 -17.01 25.15
N GLU A 381 -4.32 -16.93 24.77
CA GLU A 381 -5.28 -18.02 24.94
C GLU A 381 -4.98 -19.20 24.00
N ILE A 382 -4.54 -18.90 22.76
CA ILE A 382 -4.03 -19.93 21.84
C ILE A 382 -2.83 -20.63 22.47
N ASN A 383 -1.84 -19.87 22.95
CA ASN A 383 -0.62 -20.43 23.52
C ASN A 383 -0.91 -21.26 24.79
N ALA A 384 -1.83 -20.82 25.64
CA ALA A 384 -2.28 -21.58 26.80
C ALA A 384 -2.94 -22.90 26.40
N ASN A 385 -3.79 -22.90 25.37
CA ASN A 385 -4.39 -24.12 24.85
C ASN A 385 -3.34 -25.07 24.23
N VAL A 386 -2.38 -24.53 23.49
CA VAL A 386 -1.25 -25.31 22.93
C VAL A 386 -0.45 -25.99 24.04
N ALA A 387 -0.23 -25.31 25.18
CA ALA A 387 0.53 -25.83 26.32
C ALA A 387 -0.28 -26.80 27.22
N SER A 388 -1.61 -26.85 27.08
CA SER A 388 -2.47 -27.75 27.85
C SER A 388 -2.12 -29.21 27.58
N ALA A 389 -2.26 -30.09 28.60
CA ALA A 389 -2.10 -31.53 28.44
C ALA A 389 -3.06 -32.10 27.37
N PHE A 390 -4.30 -31.59 27.35
CA PHE A 390 -5.34 -31.91 26.37
C PHE A 390 -5.78 -30.60 25.71
N ALA A 391 -5.27 -30.34 24.51
CA ALA A 391 -5.61 -29.14 23.74
C ALA A 391 -6.96 -29.29 23.06
N ASP A 392 -7.62 -28.17 22.80
CA ASP A 392 -8.81 -28.14 21.95
C ASP A 392 -8.35 -28.00 20.49
N LYS A 393 -8.18 -29.13 19.81
CA LYS A 393 -7.63 -29.14 18.45
C LYS A 393 -8.58 -28.50 17.43
N ASP A 394 -9.89 -28.58 17.65
CA ASP A 394 -10.88 -27.98 16.75
C ASP A 394 -10.83 -26.46 16.86
N ALA A 395 -10.79 -25.94 18.09
CA ALA A 395 -10.62 -24.51 18.34
C ALA A 395 -9.26 -24.00 17.83
N LEU A 396 -8.17 -24.77 17.99
CA LEU A 396 -6.86 -24.40 17.45
C LEU A 396 -6.85 -24.36 15.92
N ASN A 397 -7.51 -25.30 15.23
CA ASN A 397 -7.64 -25.28 13.78
C ASN A 397 -8.42 -24.05 13.31
N ARG A 398 -9.54 -23.72 13.98
CA ARG A 398 -10.30 -22.49 13.70
C ARG A 398 -9.44 -21.23 13.91
N ALA A 399 -8.73 -21.14 15.03
CA ALA A 399 -7.84 -20.03 15.32
C ALA A 399 -6.73 -19.88 14.27
N GLN A 400 -6.13 -21.00 13.82
CA GLN A 400 -5.12 -20.98 12.76
C GLN A 400 -5.68 -20.42 11.45
N GLN A 401 -6.85 -20.89 11.02
CA GLN A 401 -7.49 -20.41 9.79
C GLN A 401 -7.80 -18.91 9.84
N LEU A 402 -8.33 -18.44 10.98
CA LEU A 402 -8.58 -17.03 11.21
C LEU A 402 -7.30 -16.19 11.23
N LEU A 403 -6.25 -16.62 11.94
CA LEU A 403 -4.96 -15.93 11.93
C LEU A 403 -4.39 -15.84 10.52
N ILE A 404 -4.43 -16.91 9.74
CA ILE A 404 -3.98 -16.89 8.33
C ILE A 404 -4.80 -15.90 7.51
N THR A 405 -6.12 -15.89 7.70
CA THR A 405 -7.04 -15.02 6.97
C THR A 405 -6.79 -13.54 7.31
N TRP A 406 -6.75 -13.21 8.61
CA TRP A 406 -6.52 -11.84 9.07
C TRP A 406 -5.14 -11.32 8.70
N LEU A 407 -4.08 -12.12 8.88
CA LEU A 407 -2.74 -11.76 8.43
C LEU A 407 -2.67 -11.58 6.91
N GLY A 408 -3.43 -12.38 6.16
CA GLY A 408 -3.59 -12.24 4.71
C GLY A 408 -4.17 -10.88 4.30
N ILE A 409 -5.10 -10.30 5.07
CA ILE A 409 -5.63 -8.94 4.83
C ILE A 409 -4.51 -7.89 4.92
N PHE A 410 -3.56 -8.07 5.85
CA PHE A 410 -2.37 -7.22 5.96
C PHE A 410 -1.27 -7.58 4.95
N GLY A 411 -1.53 -8.48 3.99
CA GLY A 411 -0.58 -8.92 2.98
C GLY A 411 0.53 -9.84 3.52
N ILE A 412 0.32 -10.46 4.69
CA ILE A 412 1.28 -11.39 5.28
C ILE A 412 1.01 -12.81 4.80
N ASP A 413 2.01 -13.41 4.18
CA ASP A 413 1.97 -14.79 3.69
C ASP A 413 2.37 -15.73 4.83
N ALA A 414 1.38 -16.29 5.51
CA ALA A 414 1.58 -17.17 6.65
C ALA A 414 2.43 -18.41 6.32
N GLN A 415 2.36 -18.91 5.08
CA GLN A 415 3.17 -20.04 4.65
C GLN A 415 4.63 -19.62 4.53
N LYS A 416 4.95 -18.54 3.81
CA LYS A 416 6.33 -18.01 3.73
C LYS A 416 6.85 -17.57 5.09
N LEU A 417 5.98 -17.05 5.96
CA LEU A 417 6.34 -16.59 7.29
C LEU A 417 6.79 -17.76 8.19
N THR A 418 6.10 -18.90 8.11
CA THR A 418 6.37 -20.09 8.93
C THR A 418 7.38 -21.05 8.29
N THR A 419 7.60 -20.95 6.98
CA THR A 419 8.61 -21.75 6.27
C THR A 419 10.00 -21.37 6.78
N SER A 420 10.66 -22.32 7.43
CA SER A 420 12.08 -22.20 7.76
C SER A 420 12.90 -22.50 6.50
N VAL A 421 13.67 -21.52 6.03
CA VAL A 421 14.72 -21.79 5.05
C VAL A 421 15.77 -22.65 5.75
N ARG A 422 15.85 -23.94 5.40
CA ARG A 422 16.84 -24.86 5.98
C ARG A 422 18.23 -24.32 5.66
N ARG A 423 18.97 -23.88 6.67
CA ARG A 423 20.37 -23.44 6.52
C ARG A 423 21.30 -24.59 6.88
N LYS A 424 22.52 -24.60 6.34
CA LYS A 424 23.56 -25.57 6.78
C LYS A 424 23.80 -25.55 8.30
N SER A 425 23.61 -24.38 8.93
CA SER A 425 23.70 -24.21 10.38
C SER A 425 22.57 -24.89 11.15
N ASP A 426 21.48 -25.33 10.51
CA ASP A 426 20.37 -26.02 11.17
C ASP A 426 20.78 -27.42 11.61
N ASP A 427 21.60 -28.11 10.80
CA ASP A 427 22.15 -29.42 11.17
C ASP A 427 23.11 -29.29 12.37
N GLU A 428 23.89 -28.20 12.42
CA GLU A 428 24.75 -27.86 13.56
C GLU A 428 23.94 -27.57 14.83
N ILE A 429 22.84 -26.81 14.71
CA ILE A 429 21.93 -26.54 15.84
C ILE A 429 21.24 -27.82 16.33
N SER A 430 20.76 -28.66 15.41
CA SER A 430 20.17 -29.94 15.76
C SER A 430 21.16 -30.85 16.50
N ASN A 431 22.43 -30.87 16.09
CA ASN A 431 23.49 -31.61 16.78
C ASN A 431 23.73 -31.04 18.19
N LEU A 432 23.85 -29.73 18.32
CA LEU A 432 24.01 -29.07 19.63
C LEU A 432 22.83 -29.36 20.56
N ILE A 433 21.60 -29.37 20.05
CA ILE A 433 20.42 -29.71 20.84
C ILE A 433 20.46 -31.17 21.29
N GLN A 434 20.84 -32.11 20.41
CA GLN A 434 21.01 -33.52 20.81
C GLN A 434 22.10 -33.69 21.87
N GLU A 435 23.22 -32.99 21.75
CA GLU A 435 24.27 -32.98 22.77
C GLU A 435 23.79 -32.39 24.10
N ARG A 436 22.96 -31.34 24.05
CA ARG A 436 22.33 -30.75 25.22
C ARG A 436 21.37 -31.72 25.90
N GLU A 437 20.55 -32.45 25.14
CA GLU A 437 19.65 -33.47 25.69
C GLU A 437 20.42 -34.62 26.35
N LYS A 438 21.53 -35.06 25.75
CA LYS A 438 22.44 -36.02 26.36
C LYS A 438 23.05 -35.49 27.67
N ALA A 439 23.44 -34.22 27.69
CA ALA A 439 23.95 -33.56 28.90
C ALA A 439 22.87 -33.50 30.01
N ARG A 440 21.63 -33.14 29.67
CA ARG A 440 20.49 -33.14 30.63
C ARG A 440 20.19 -34.54 31.15
N ALA A 441 20.16 -35.55 30.28
CA ALA A 441 19.91 -36.95 30.66
C ALA A 441 21.00 -37.50 31.59
N SER A 442 22.24 -37.07 31.40
CA SER A 442 23.39 -37.42 32.27
C SER A 442 23.56 -36.49 33.48
N LYS A 443 22.66 -35.52 33.69
CA LYS A 443 22.70 -34.50 34.74
C LYS A 443 23.94 -33.58 34.71
N ASP A 444 24.56 -33.43 33.55
CA ASP A 444 25.63 -32.45 33.29
C ASP A 444 25.03 -31.07 32.97
N TRP A 445 24.64 -30.36 34.03
CA TRP A 445 24.01 -29.05 33.92
C TRP A 445 24.95 -27.99 33.34
N ALA A 446 26.24 -28.04 33.69
CA ALA A 446 27.24 -27.10 33.20
C ALA A 446 27.39 -27.16 31.68
N LYS A 447 27.48 -28.38 31.12
CA LYS A 447 27.52 -28.57 29.67
C LYS A 447 26.19 -28.18 29.00
N SER A 448 25.05 -28.48 29.63
CA SER A 448 23.74 -28.08 29.11
C SER A 448 23.60 -26.56 28.98
N ASP A 449 24.04 -25.82 29.99
CA ASP A 449 23.98 -24.35 30.01
C ASP A 449 24.97 -23.72 29.03
N ALA A 450 26.18 -24.29 28.89
CA ALA A 450 27.16 -23.86 27.91
C ALA A 450 26.60 -23.98 26.47
N ILE A 451 25.96 -25.11 26.15
CA ILE A 451 25.33 -25.33 24.84
C ILE A 451 24.15 -24.37 24.64
N ARG A 452 23.32 -24.13 25.67
CA ARG A 452 22.22 -23.14 25.60
C ARG A 452 22.74 -21.74 25.31
N ALA A 453 23.85 -21.33 25.92
CA ALA A 453 24.48 -20.04 25.67
C ALA A 453 25.07 -19.96 24.24
N GLN A 454 25.68 -21.04 23.74
CA GLN A 454 26.17 -21.12 22.37
C GLN A 454 25.03 -20.98 21.35
N LEU A 455 23.93 -21.72 21.55
CA LEU A 455 22.75 -21.63 20.70
C LEU A 455 22.17 -20.21 20.73
N LYS A 456 22.10 -19.56 21.90
CA LYS A 456 21.67 -18.17 22.01
C LYS A 456 22.55 -17.20 21.20
N LYS A 457 23.88 -17.40 21.19
CA LYS A 457 24.81 -16.60 20.36
C LYS A 457 24.61 -16.82 18.86
N MET A 458 24.12 -18.00 18.46
CA MET A 458 23.73 -18.32 17.08
C MET A 458 22.34 -17.77 16.72
N GLY A 459 21.73 -16.95 17.59
CA GLY A 459 20.37 -16.44 17.43
C GLY A 459 19.31 -17.50 17.63
N VAL A 460 19.61 -18.58 18.36
CA VAL A 460 18.68 -19.69 18.62
C VAL A 460 18.23 -19.68 20.07
N MET A 461 16.93 -19.56 20.28
CA MET A 461 16.29 -19.66 21.58
C MET A 461 15.72 -21.07 21.78
N LEU A 462 16.03 -21.69 22.91
CA LEU A 462 15.49 -23.00 23.29
C LEU A 462 14.28 -22.86 24.22
N GLU A 463 13.26 -23.68 23.97
CA GLU A 463 12.06 -23.83 24.79
C GLU A 463 11.93 -25.31 25.21
N ASP A 464 12.12 -25.58 26.50
CA ASP A 464 11.98 -26.93 27.06
C ASP A 464 10.50 -27.19 27.37
N THR A 465 9.85 -28.12 26.67
CA THR A 465 8.45 -28.52 26.96
C THR A 465 8.38 -29.95 27.50
N PRO A 466 7.26 -30.38 28.13
CA PRO A 466 7.08 -31.77 28.56
C PRO A 466 7.20 -32.80 27.43
N GLN A 467 7.09 -32.37 26.16
CA GLN A 467 7.20 -33.18 24.96
C GLN A 467 8.59 -33.15 24.31
N GLY A 468 9.52 -32.36 24.87
CA GLY A 468 10.90 -32.24 24.39
C GLY A 468 11.37 -30.79 24.20
N THR A 469 12.64 -30.62 23.86
CA THR A 469 13.24 -29.31 23.59
C THR A 469 12.92 -28.83 22.18
N ARG A 470 12.28 -27.65 22.09
CA ARG A 470 12.02 -26.91 20.86
C ARG A 470 13.02 -25.77 20.71
N TRP A 471 13.18 -25.28 19.49
CA TRP A 471 14.06 -24.13 19.23
C TRP A 471 13.49 -23.19 18.16
N ILE A 472 13.81 -21.91 18.32
CA ILE A 472 13.39 -20.82 17.44
C ILE A 472 14.63 -20.02 17.06
N ARG A 473 14.70 -19.52 15.81
CA ARG A 473 15.76 -18.62 15.35
C ARG A 473 15.22 -17.18 15.20
N ASP A 474 15.95 -16.22 15.75
CA ASP A 474 15.65 -14.77 15.71
C ASP A 474 15.81 -14.11 14.32
#